data_AF-A0A5E6P8W5-F1
#
_entry.id   AF-A0A5E6P8W5-F1
#
_cell.length_a   1.000
_cell.length_b   1.000
_cell.length_c   1.000
_cell.angle_alpha   90.00
_cell.angle_beta   90.00
_cell.angle_gamma   90.00
#
_symmetry.space_group_name_H-M   'P 1'
#
loop_
_entity.id
_entity.type
_entity.pdbx_description
1 polymer ?
#
loop_
_entity_poly.entity_id
_entity_poly.type
_entity_poly.pdbx_seq_one_letter_code
_entity_poly.pdbx_strand_id
1 'polypeptide(L)'
;MTLDTNQRRRIAVDDAQKFLAKLPANIQTIVERLPFGARWMLAATISEVHSKRDVYTTGIAIGMITGASARDEITSEQMETLALYGGNICPDPLIGR
;
A
#
# COMPACT_ATOMS: atom_id res chain seq x y z
N MET A 1 -15.09 -28.05 -4.98
CA MET A 1 -15.98 -27.22 -4.15
C MET A 1 -15.74 -25.76 -4.54
N THR A 2 -16.66 -25.14 -5.27
CA THR A 2 -16.45 -23.81 -5.86
C THR A 2 -16.86 -22.75 -4.84
N LEU A 3 -15.94 -21.89 -4.42
CA LEU A 3 -16.24 -20.80 -3.49
C LEU A 3 -17.28 -19.85 -4.11
N ASP A 4 -18.35 -19.57 -3.37
CA ASP A 4 -19.30 -18.49 -3.66
C ASP A 4 -18.59 -17.12 -3.67
N THR A 5 -19.11 -16.17 -4.45
CA THR A 5 -18.54 -14.84 -4.66
C THR A 5 -18.33 -14.08 -3.34
N ASN A 6 -19.24 -14.21 -2.38
CA ASN A 6 -19.11 -13.54 -1.08
C ASN A 6 -17.96 -14.13 -0.25
N GLN A 7 -17.74 -15.44 -0.37
CA GLN A 7 -16.64 -16.11 0.32
C GLN A 7 -15.28 -15.68 -0.25
N ARG A 8 -15.16 -15.52 -1.57
CA ARG A 8 -13.94 -15.00 -2.22
C ARG A 8 -13.64 -13.56 -1.81
N ARG A 9 -14.67 -12.71 -1.76
CA ARG A 9 -14.53 -11.32 -1.29
C ARG A 9 -14.00 -11.29 0.13
N ARG A 10 -14.53 -12.12 1.04
CA ARG A 10 -14.12 -12.18 2.44
C ARG A 10 -12.66 -12.61 2.62
N ILE A 11 -12.23 -13.67 1.94
CA ILE A 11 -10.82 -14.13 1.99
C ILE A 11 -9.88 -13.01 1.56
N ALA A 12 -10.24 -12.33 0.48
CA ALA A 12 -9.42 -11.25 -0.03
C ALA A 12 -9.37 -10.08 0.99
N VAL A 13 -10.46 -9.81 1.73
CA VAL A 13 -10.48 -8.80 2.82
C VAL A 13 -9.52 -9.16 3.92
N ASP A 14 -9.58 -10.41 4.36
CA ASP A 14 -8.74 -10.91 5.43
C ASP A 14 -7.25 -10.87 5.02
N ASP A 15 -6.92 -11.17 3.76
CA ASP A 15 -5.56 -11.10 3.26
C ASP A 15 -5.04 -9.67 3.15
N ALA A 16 -5.87 -8.73 2.68
CA ALA A 16 -5.49 -7.32 2.63
C ALA A 16 -5.24 -6.72 4.01
N GLN A 17 -6.06 -7.10 5.00
CA GLN A 17 -5.85 -6.68 6.39
C GLN A 17 -4.50 -7.16 6.93
N LYS A 18 -4.02 -8.35 6.54
CA LYS A 18 -2.68 -8.83 6.94
C LYS A 18 -1.55 -7.97 6.39
N PHE A 19 -1.70 -7.39 5.20
CA PHE A 19 -0.70 -6.48 4.63
C PHE A 19 -0.79 -5.10 5.27
N LEU A 20 -2.00 -4.57 5.45
CA LEU A 20 -2.23 -3.28 6.11
C LEU A 20 -1.70 -3.26 7.53
N ALA A 21 -1.90 -4.33 8.31
CA ALA A 21 -1.45 -4.43 9.69
C ALA A 21 0.08 -4.46 9.86
N LYS A 22 0.85 -4.64 8.78
CA LYS A 22 2.32 -4.56 8.80
C LYS A 22 2.85 -3.16 8.54
N LEU A 23 2.00 -2.24 8.08
CA LEU A 23 2.39 -0.88 7.77
C LEU A 23 2.47 -0.04 9.05
N PRO A 24 3.39 0.93 9.13
CA PRO A 24 3.34 1.96 10.16
C PRO A 24 2.00 2.68 10.16
N ALA A 25 1.53 3.11 11.33
CA ALA A 25 0.17 3.63 11.51
C ALA A 25 -0.18 4.81 10.59
N ASN A 26 0.78 5.72 10.35
CA ASN A 26 0.60 6.84 9.42
C ASN A 26 0.48 6.36 7.97
N ILE A 27 1.29 5.39 7.54
CA ILE A 27 1.24 4.79 6.20
C ILE A 27 -0.09 4.05 6.01
N GLN A 28 -0.47 3.22 6.99
CA GLN A 28 -1.74 2.51 6.99
C GLN A 28 -2.91 3.49 6.82
N THR A 29 -2.93 4.57 7.61
CA THR A 29 -3.99 5.59 7.56
C THR A 29 -4.14 6.20 6.16
N ILE A 30 -3.03 6.45 5.45
CA ILE A 30 -3.08 6.99 4.10
C ILE A 30 -3.59 5.93 3.12
N VAL A 31 -3.03 4.71 3.17
CA VAL A 31 -3.42 3.60 2.27
C VAL A 31 -4.91 3.26 2.44
N GLU A 32 -5.44 3.34 3.66
CA GLU A 32 -6.86 3.11 3.95
C GLU A 32 -7.82 4.16 3.35
N ARG A 33 -7.33 5.32 2.89
CA ARG A 33 -8.17 6.29 2.17
C ARG A 33 -8.42 5.90 0.72
N LEU A 34 -7.58 5.04 0.16
CA LEU A 34 -7.71 4.61 -1.22
C LEU A 34 -8.97 3.75 -1.43
N PRO A 35 -9.53 3.75 -2.66
CA PRO A 35 -10.55 2.80 -3.06
C PRO A 35 -10.12 1.37 -2.76
N PHE A 36 -11.08 0.52 -2.41
CA PHE A 36 -10.84 -0.83 -1.90
C PHE A 36 -9.81 -1.64 -2.70
N GLY A 37 -9.92 -1.69 -4.04
CA GLY A 37 -8.97 -2.42 -4.88
C GLY A 37 -7.55 -1.83 -4.83
N ALA A 38 -7.43 -0.50 -4.89
CA ALA A 38 -6.15 0.21 -4.89
C ALA A 38 -5.44 0.10 -3.53
N ARG A 39 -6.19 0.23 -2.44
CA ARG A 39 -5.71 0.06 -1.05
C ARG A 39 -4.94 -1.24 -0.88
N TRP A 40 -5.49 -2.32 -1.41
CA TRP A 40 -4.99 -3.68 -1.16
C TRP A 40 -3.77 -3.98 -2.00
N MET A 41 -3.86 -3.65 -3.28
CA MET A 41 -2.74 -3.76 -4.18
C MET A 41 -1.56 -2.94 -3.64
N LEU A 42 -1.80 -1.70 -3.18
CA LEU A 42 -0.70 -0.87 -2.69
C LEU A 42 -0.07 -1.44 -1.42
N ALA A 43 -0.87 -1.90 -0.45
CA ALA A 43 -0.36 -2.52 0.77
C ALA A 43 0.47 -3.78 0.47
N ALA A 44 0.01 -4.63 -0.47
CA ALA A 44 0.72 -5.82 -0.89
C ALA A 44 2.03 -5.47 -1.63
N THR A 45 1.99 -4.53 -2.58
CA THR A 45 3.17 -4.09 -3.32
C THR A 45 4.21 -3.46 -2.41
N ILE A 46 3.82 -2.60 -1.46
CA ILE A 46 4.74 -2.03 -0.47
C ILE A 46 5.36 -3.16 0.37
N SER A 47 4.56 -4.12 0.85
CA SER A 47 5.12 -5.28 1.57
C SER A 47 6.14 -6.06 0.74
N GLU A 48 5.95 -6.15 -0.57
CA GLU A 48 6.87 -6.82 -1.49
C GLU A 48 8.15 -6.00 -1.74
N VAL A 49 8.05 -4.67 -1.86
CA VAL A 49 9.21 -3.77 -1.94
C VAL A 49 10.14 -4.00 -0.75
N HIS A 50 9.60 -4.01 0.46
CA HIS A 50 10.42 -4.19 1.68
C HIS A 50 11.01 -5.60 1.78
N SER A 51 10.39 -6.62 1.16
CA SER A 51 10.87 -8.00 1.17
C SER A 51 11.94 -8.29 0.11
N LYS A 52 11.77 -7.80 -1.13
CA LYS A 52 12.62 -8.15 -2.28
C LYS A 52 13.57 -7.05 -2.70
N ARG A 53 13.19 -5.78 -2.47
CA ARG A 53 13.95 -4.57 -2.81
C ARG A 53 14.38 -4.51 -4.29
N ASP A 54 13.55 -5.02 -5.19
CA ASP A 54 13.81 -4.94 -6.61
C ASP A 54 13.21 -3.67 -7.24
N VAL A 55 13.85 -3.21 -8.31
CA VAL A 55 13.48 -1.95 -9.00
C VAL A 55 12.09 -2.05 -9.63
N TYR A 56 11.67 -3.25 -10.06
CA TYR A 56 10.40 -3.43 -10.73
C TYR A 56 9.22 -3.27 -9.77
N THR A 57 9.24 -3.95 -8.63
CA THR A 57 8.22 -3.81 -7.58
C THR A 57 8.17 -2.38 -7.03
N THR A 58 9.35 -1.76 -6.86
CA THR A 58 9.46 -0.36 -6.44
C THR A 58 8.79 0.58 -7.46
N GLY A 59 9.06 0.38 -8.76
CA GLY A 59 8.42 1.14 -9.83
C GLY A 59 6.90 0.99 -9.86
N ILE A 60 6.37 -0.22 -9.59
CA ILE A 60 4.93 -0.45 -9.47
C ILE A 60 4.36 0.34 -8.28
N ALA A 61 4.99 0.27 -7.10
CA ALA A 61 4.54 0.99 -5.92
C ALA A 61 4.46 2.50 -6.18
N ILE A 62 5.52 3.08 -6.73
CA ILE A 62 5.57 4.51 -7.07
C ILE A 62 4.51 4.85 -8.12
N GLY A 63 4.34 4.04 -9.16
CA GLY A 63 3.31 4.27 -10.18
C GLY A 63 1.89 4.28 -9.59
N MET A 64 1.60 3.39 -8.64
CA MET A 64 0.33 3.37 -7.92
C MET A 64 0.12 4.61 -7.05
N ILE A 65 1.15 5.03 -6.32
CA ILE A 65 1.12 6.23 -5.47
C ILE A 65 0.88 7.49 -6.31
N THR A 66 1.62 7.65 -7.41
CA THR A 66 1.45 8.77 -8.34
C THR A 66 0.05 8.73 -8.97
N GLY A 67 -0.45 7.55 -9.32
CA GLY A 67 -1.80 7.36 -9.85
C GLY A 67 -2.90 7.75 -8.85
N ALA A 68 -2.74 7.42 -7.57
CA ALA A 68 -3.67 7.81 -6.51
C ALA A 68 -3.67 9.34 -6.32
N SER A 69 -2.49 9.97 -6.34
CA SER A 69 -2.38 11.44 -6.27
C SER A 69 -3.00 12.12 -7.48
N ALA A 70 -2.79 11.61 -8.69
CA ALA A 70 -3.38 12.16 -9.92
C ALA A 70 -4.91 12.03 -9.99
N ARG A 71 -5.51 11.19 -9.13
CA ARG A 71 -6.97 11.01 -8.98
C ARG A 71 -7.54 11.75 -7.76
N ASP A 72 -6.72 12.58 -7.10
CA ASP A 72 -7.07 13.29 -5.87
C ASP A 72 -7.52 12.36 -4.72
N GLU A 73 -7.09 11.09 -4.73
CA GLU A 73 -7.41 10.11 -3.67
C GLU A 73 -6.53 10.32 -2.42
N ILE A 74 -5.38 10.95 -2.60
CA ILE A 74 -4.42 11.32 -1.56
C ILE A 74 -3.88 12.72 -1.85
N THR A 75 -3.53 13.45 -0.79
CA THR A 75 -2.89 14.78 -0.91
C THR A 75 -1.44 14.67 -1.41
N SER A 76 -0.85 15.77 -1.86
CA SER A 76 0.56 15.81 -2.26
C SER A 76 1.51 15.41 -1.13
N GLU A 77 1.25 15.86 0.10
CA GLU A 77 2.03 15.48 1.29
C GLU A 77 1.95 13.97 1.56
N GLN A 78 0.76 13.38 1.40
CA GLN A 78 0.57 11.94 1.53
C GLN A 78 1.24 11.16 0.40
N MET A 79 1.23 11.70 -0.82
CA MET A 79 1.96 11.13 -1.95
C MET A 79 3.47 11.10 -1.66
N GLU A 80 4.05 12.21 -1.20
CA GLU A 80 5.48 12.27 -0.84
C GLU A 80 5.81 11.28 0.28
N THR A 81 4.97 11.24 1.33
CA THR A 81 5.14 10.31 2.46
C THR A 81 5.14 8.85 1.98
N LEU A 82 4.17 8.48 1.13
CA LEU A 82 4.08 7.14 0.56
C LEU A 82 5.22 6.84 -0.40
N ALA A 83 5.67 7.81 -1.21
CA ALA A 83 6.77 7.64 -2.15
C ALA A 83 8.11 7.44 -1.45
N LEU A 84 8.35 8.15 -0.34
CA LEU A 84 9.54 7.96 0.49
C LEU A 84 9.55 6.57 1.15
N TYR A 85 8.40 6.11 1.64
CA TYR A 85 8.26 4.80 2.26
C TYR A 85 8.31 3.66 1.23
N GLY A 86 7.42 3.68 0.23
CA GLY A 86 7.31 2.66 -0.82
C GLY A 86 8.44 2.70 -1.86
N GLY A 87 9.21 3.78 -1.92
CA GLY A 87 10.48 3.86 -2.65
C GLY A 87 11.66 3.30 -1.86
N ASN A 88 11.46 2.92 -0.59
CA ASN A 88 12.49 2.50 0.36
C ASN A 88 13.62 3.54 0.48
N ILE A 89 13.29 4.82 0.32
CA ILE A 89 14.23 5.96 0.39
C ILE A 89 14.33 6.46 1.84
N CYS A 90 13.24 6.36 2.61
CA CYS A 90 13.29 6.50 4.07
C CYS A 90 13.40 5.12 4.71
N PRO A 91 14.56 4.72 5.26
CA PRO A 91 14.57 3.62 6.21
C PRO A 91 13.67 3.99 7.40
N ASP A 92 13.10 2.97 8.04
CA ASP A 92 12.15 3.06 9.16
C ASP A 92 12.45 4.04 10.33
N PRO A 93 13.68 4.56 10.61
CA PRO A 93 13.89 5.35 11.84
C PRO A 93 13.27 6.76 11.87
N LEU A 94 12.76 7.29 10.75
CA LEU A 94 12.33 8.71 10.69
C LEU A 94 10.83 8.94 10.91
N ILE A 95 10.00 7.88 10.90
CA ILE A 95 8.55 7.98 11.02
C ILE A 95 8.05 7.77 12.48
N GLY A 96 8.97 7.61 13.44
CA GLY A 96 8.64 7.44 14.85
C GLY A 96 9.49 8.28 15.79
N ARG A 97 8.95 9.44 16.21
CA ARG A 97 9.15 10.02 17.54
C ARG A 97 7.82 10.57 18.04
#